data_AF-A0A401U1X5-F1
#
_entry.id   AF-A0A401U1X5-F1
#
_cell.length_a   1.000
_cell.length_b   1.000
_cell.length_c   1.000
_cell.angle_alpha   90.00
_cell.angle_beta   90.00
_cell.angle_gamma   90.00
#
_symmetry.space_group_name_H-M   'P 1'
#
loop_
_entity.id
_entity.type
_entity.pdbx_description
1 polymer ?
#
loop_
_entity_poly.entity_id
_entity_poly.type
_entity_poly.pdbx_seq_one_letter_code
_entity_poly.pdbx_strand_id
1 'polypeptide(L)' 'MPSTHIVSHNPATVHPPAGGYCMGLELTQHRRLLFISGQVPERSDGTVPEDFEA' A
#
# COMPACT_ATOMS: atom_id res chain seq x y z
N MET A 1 -0.11 -24.87 -13.91
CA MET A 1 -0.49 -24.04 -12.73
C MET A 1 -1.34 -22.89 -13.25
N PRO A 2 -2.54 -22.61 -12.72
CA PRO A 2 -3.29 -21.41 -13.12
C PRO A 2 -2.47 -20.16 -12.82
N SER A 3 -2.50 -19.16 -13.72
CA SER A 3 -1.77 -17.90 -13.56
C SER A 3 -2.26 -17.13 -12.33
N THR A 4 -1.33 -16.66 -11.49
CA THR A 4 -1.66 -15.82 -10.33
C THR A 4 -2.12 -14.45 -10.78
N HIS A 5 -3.38 -14.13 -10.47
CA HIS A 5 -3.92 -12.81 -10.69
C HIS A 5 -3.52 -11.91 -9.52
N ILE A 6 -2.59 -11.01 -9.80
CA ILE A 6 -1.98 -10.07 -8.86
C ILE A 6 -2.30 -8.66 -9.34
N VAL A 7 -2.82 -7.81 -8.45
CA VAL A 7 -3.05 -6.38 -8.74
C VAL A 7 -2.36 -5.53 -7.68
N SER A 8 -1.61 -4.52 -8.14
CA SER A 8 -1.01 -3.50 -7.30
C SER A 8 -1.98 -2.32 -7.13
N HIS A 9 -2.15 -1.88 -5.90
CA HIS A 9 -2.99 -0.74 -5.52
C HIS A 9 -2.11 0.38 -4.98
N ASN A 10 -2.04 1.50 -5.70
CA ASN A 10 -1.32 2.73 -5.32
C ASN A 10 -2.25 3.94 -5.44
N PRO A 11 -3.05 4.26 -4.40
CA PRO A 11 -3.99 5.38 -4.45
C PRO A 11 -3.28 6.72 -4.66
N ALA A 12 -3.82 7.59 -5.51
CA ALA A 12 -3.26 8.93 -5.75
C ALA A 12 -3.49 9.91 -4.58
N THR A 13 -4.26 9.52 -3.56
CA THR A 13 -4.62 10.35 -2.40
C THR A 13 -3.64 10.23 -1.24
N VAL A 14 -2.60 9.39 -1.36
CA VAL A 14 -1.54 9.20 -0.36
C VAL A 14 -0.19 9.49 -1.01
N HIS A 15 0.84 9.69 -0.18
CA HIS A 15 2.19 9.83 -0.69
C HIS A 15 2.62 8.52 -1.41
N PRO A 16 3.21 8.60 -2.62
CA PRO A 16 3.48 7.41 -3.43
C PRO A 16 4.55 6.51 -2.81
N PRO A 17 4.46 5.18 -3.03
CA PRO A 17 5.48 4.26 -2.54
C PRO A 17 6.84 4.57 -3.17
N ALA A 18 7.85 4.80 -2.34
CA ALA A 18 9.23 5.00 -2.77
C ALA A 18 9.92 3.67 -3.12
N GLY A 19 10.30 3.49 -4.39
CA GLY A 19 11.06 2.32 -4.84
C GLY A 19 10.19 1.18 -5.39
N GLY A 20 10.59 -0.07 -5.13
CA GLY A 20 10.04 -1.26 -5.79
C GLY A 20 8.83 -1.92 -5.11
N TYR A 21 8.05 -1.19 -4.31
CA TYR A 21 6.91 -1.73 -3.56
C TYR A 21 5.58 -1.07 -3.94
N CYS A 22 4.46 -1.58 -3.40
CA CYS A 22 3.12 -1.01 -3.57
C CYS A 22 2.40 -0.82 -2.23
N MET A 23 1.40 0.07 -2.19
CA MET A 23 0.64 0.32 -0.96
C MET A 23 -0.23 -0.89 -0.59
N GLY A 24 -0.78 -1.58 -1.60
CA GLY A 24 -1.51 -2.82 -1.40
C GLY A 24 -1.35 -3.82 -2.55
N LEU A 25 -1.31 -5.11 -2.20
CA LEU A 25 -1.25 -6.23 -3.12
C LEU A 25 -2.53 -7.05 -3.02
N GLU A 26 -3.32 -7.10 -4.09
CA GLU A 26 -4.49 -7.97 -4.18
C GLU A 26 -4.13 -9.29 -4.87
N LEU A 27 -4.53 -10.39 -4.23
CA LEU A 27 -4.50 -11.75 -4.79
C LEU A 27 -5.93 -12.27 -4.87
N THR A 28 -6.34 -12.79 -6.03
CA THR A 28 -7.73 -13.28 -6.24
C THR A 28 -7.84 -14.79 -6.46
N GLN A 29 -6.71 -15.51 -6.53
CA GLN A 29 -6.74 -16.97 -6.67
C GLN A 29 -7.21 -17.63 -5.37
N HIS A 30 -8.28 -18.43 -5.46
CA HIS A 30 -8.94 -19.16 -4.36
C HIS A 30 -9.66 -18.29 -3.33
N ARG A 31 -9.12 -17.12 -2.98
CA ARG A 31 -9.77 -16.11 -2.13
C ARG A 31 -9.33 -14.72 -2.59
N ARG A 32 -10.18 -13.72 -2.35
CA ARG A 32 -9.79 -12.31 -2.51
C ARG A 32 -9.14 -11.84 -1.22
N LEU A 33 -7.83 -11.62 -1.26
CA LEU A 33 -7.04 -11.11 -0.15
C LEU A 33 -6.36 -9.81 -0.57
N LEU A 34 -6.31 -8.84 0.35
CA LEU A 34 -5.57 -7.60 0.20
C LEU A 34 -4.51 -7.54 1.29
N PHE A 35 -3.24 -7.51 0.89
CA PHE A 35 -2.12 -7.29 1.79
C PHE A 35 -1.74 -5.83 1.71
N ILE A 36 -1.80 -5.12 2.83
CA ILE A 36 -1.46 -3.70 2.92
C ILE A 36 -0.04 -3.60 3.46
N SER A 37 0.81 -2.82 2.79
CA SER A 37 2.14 -2.48 3.32
C SER A 37 2.02 -1.76 4.66
N GLY A 38 3.02 -1.89 5.52
CA GLY A 38 3.03 -1.22 6.83
C GLY A 38 2.77 0.28 6.67
N GLN A 39 1.71 0.78 7.29
CA GLN A 39 1.38 2.19 7.27
C GLN A 39 2.07 2.90 8.44
N VAL A 40 2.54 4.11 8.16
CA VAL A 40 3.16 5.03 9.12
C VAL A 40 2.33 6.32 9.14
N PRO A 41 2.50 7.23 10.12
CA PRO A 41 1.77 8.50 10.15
C PRO A 41 2.33 9.50 9.11
N GLU A 42 2.56 9.07 7.88
CA GLU A 42 2.94 9.94 6.77
C GLU A 42 1.68 10.61 6.19
N ARG A 43 1.71 11.93 6.07
CA ARG A 43 0.68 12.73 5.43
C ARG A 43 0.74 12.56 3.91
N SER A 44 -0.30 12.97 3.21
CA SER A 44 -0.36 12.87 1.74
C SER A 44 0.75 13.67 1.02
N ASP A 45 1.34 14.65 1.69
CA ASP A 45 2.46 15.45 1.20
C ASP A 45 3.85 14.83 1.49
N GLY A 46 3.90 13.64 2.10
CA GLY A 46 5.13 12.94 2.46
C GLY A 46 5.75 13.39 3.79
N THR A 47 5.13 14.32 4.50
CA THR A 47 5.62 14.74 5.82
C THR A 47 5.16 13.79 6.92
N VAL A 48 5.97 13.66 7.96
CA VAL A 48 5.62 12.93 9.19
C VAL A 48 5.47 13.96 10.31
N PRO A 49 4.42 13.88 11.15
CA PRO A 49 4.28 14.73 12.33
C PRO A 49 5.52 14.65 13.23
N GLU A 50 5.87 15.77 13.85
CA GLU A 50 7.03 15.85 14.75
C GLU A 50 6.80 15.10 16.07
N ASP A 51 5.56 15.15 16.57
CA ASP A 51 5.15 14.52 17.82
C ASP A 51 4.27 13.29 17.58
N PHE A 52 4.27 12.36 18.54
CA PHE A 52 3.58 11.08 18.43
C PHE A 52 2.05 11.19 18.34
N GLU A 53 1.45 12.20 19.00
CA GLU A 53 0.00 12.41 19.08
C GLU A 53 -0.53 13.41 18.03
N ALA A 54 0.34 13.95 17.17
CA ALA A 54 0.05 15.04 16.23
C ALA A 54 -0.44 14.59 14.85
#